data_AF-A0A091C7G0-F1
#
_entry.id   AF-A0A091C7G0-F1
#
_cell.length_a   1.000
_cell.length_b   1.000
_cell.length_c   1.000
_cell.angle_alpha   90.00
_cell.angle_beta   90.00
_cell.angle_gamma   90.00
#
_symmetry.space_group_name_H-M   'P 1'
#
loop_
_entity.id
_entity.type
_entity.pdbx_description
1 polymer ?
#
loop_
_entity_poly.entity_id
_entity_poly.type
_entity_poly.pdbx_seq_one_letter_code
_entity_poly.pdbx_strand_id
1 'polypeptide(L)'
;MDDLAEELFVSRSTLQSDINHVRKIVESYDLFLEQKPNYGIKVSGNEMDVRFCISEYIFNQKADIMDPSSDLVEILAKDEIDWIRDSILSKLREHKIIITDVSLNNLITHIAISCKRIRERENIEIYHEELKQITSKKEYQIAKEIAERIEQKLNVSFSVNEIAYLAIHLQGTKKMHSSSEMEEIQTVLEDNIQYLTKNILKQVDNIYSLDLLQDKELILALSLHLKPAINRHKYQMNLRNPLLNQIKNKYPFSYEIALTIGAQVIKETLGITIDENEIGYIALHFEAALERKGKSAKNKKDV
;
A
#
# COMPACT_ATOMS: atom_id res chain seq x y z
N MET A 1 11.43 19.03 26.43
CA MET A 1 10.33 18.49 27.28
C MET A 1 9.47 19.63 27.76
N ASP A 2 10.04 20.64 28.43
CA ASP A 2 9.26 21.78 28.90
C ASP A 2 8.70 22.60 27.71
N ASP A 3 9.49 22.89 26.67
CA ASP A 3 9.00 23.58 25.45
C ASP A 3 7.83 22.85 24.76
N LEU A 4 7.94 21.51 24.63
CA LEU A 4 6.89 20.69 24.01
C LEU A 4 5.63 20.61 24.89
N ALA A 5 5.77 20.64 26.21
CA ALA A 5 4.64 20.67 27.13
C ALA A 5 3.90 22.03 27.05
N GLU A 6 4.64 23.12 26.88
CA GLU A 6 4.10 24.46 26.67
C GLU A 6 3.38 24.57 25.32
N GLU A 7 3.99 24.08 24.23
CA GLU A 7 3.38 24.07 22.89
C GLU A 7 2.06 23.28 22.85
N LEU A 8 2.01 22.15 23.56
CA LEU A 8 0.83 21.29 23.64
C LEU A 8 -0.16 21.70 24.74
N PHE A 9 0.14 22.76 25.51
CA PHE A 9 -0.67 23.22 26.65
C PHE A 9 -0.98 22.12 27.69
N VAL A 10 -0.01 21.25 27.99
CA VAL A 10 -0.15 20.16 28.97
C VAL A 10 0.92 20.22 30.07
N SER A 11 0.68 19.53 31.19
CA SER A 11 1.68 19.41 32.24
C SER A 11 2.84 18.48 31.84
N ARG A 12 4.02 18.69 32.42
CA ARG A 12 5.19 17.82 32.20
C ARG A 12 4.93 16.35 32.55
N SER A 13 4.15 16.08 33.60
CA SER A 13 3.79 14.72 34.00
C SER A 13 2.84 14.06 33.00
N THR A 14 1.89 14.83 32.44
CA THR A 14 1.02 14.37 31.34
C THR A 14 1.86 14.01 30.12
N LEU A 15 2.73 14.93 29.66
CA LEU A 15 3.59 14.70 28.51
C LEU A 15 4.50 13.47 28.73
N GLN A 16 5.04 13.28 29.93
CA GLN A 16 5.88 12.11 30.22
C GLN A 16 5.12 10.79 30.13
N SER A 17 3.85 10.77 30.55
CA SER A 17 2.97 9.61 30.41
C SER A 17 2.68 9.31 28.94
N ASP A 18 2.32 10.34 28.16
CA ASP A 18 2.02 10.20 26.73
C ASP A 18 3.24 9.74 25.94
N ILE A 19 4.42 10.26 26.27
CA ILE A 19 5.70 9.86 25.69
C ILE A 19 6.02 8.37 25.94
N ASN A 20 5.62 7.81 27.09
CA ASN A 20 5.76 6.38 27.33
C ASN A 20 4.81 5.54 26.45
N HIS A 21 3.64 6.09 26.11
CA HIS A 21 2.74 5.45 25.14
C HIS A 21 3.30 5.53 23.73
N VAL A 22 3.78 6.70 23.30
CA VAL A 22 4.45 6.90 22.01
C VAL A 22 5.64 5.96 21.85
N ARG A 23 6.44 5.75 22.91
CA ARG A 23 7.55 4.80 22.89
C ARG A 23 7.11 3.39 22.49
N LYS A 24 6.01 2.88 23.08
CA LYS A 24 5.48 1.55 22.75
C LYS A 24 4.99 1.46 21.30
N ILE A 25 4.44 2.55 20.76
CA ILE A 25 3.97 2.61 19.37
C ILE A 25 5.17 2.55 18.43
N VAL A 26 6.21 3.37 18.62
CA VAL A 26 7.36 3.39 17.72
C VAL A 26 8.19 2.10 17.80
N GLU A 27 8.29 1.49 18.99
CA GLU A 27 8.99 0.21 19.19
C GLU A 27 8.36 -0.94 18.38
N SER A 28 7.05 -0.91 18.06
CA SER A 28 6.43 -1.93 17.21
C SER A 28 6.84 -1.85 15.73
N TYR A 29 7.54 -0.80 15.33
CA TYR A 29 8.06 -0.57 13.98
C TYR A 29 9.59 -0.61 13.93
N ASP A 30 10.26 -1.21 14.92
CA ASP A 30 11.73 -1.22 15.05
C ASP A 30 12.36 0.19 15.11
N LEU A 31 11.58 1.17 15.62
CA LEU A 31 12.02 2.55 15.83
C LEU A 31 12.28 2.82 17.33
N PHE A 32 13.12 3.82 17.58
CA PHE A 32 13.56 4.20 18.91
C PHE A 32 13.18 5.65 19.22
N LEU A 33 12.72 5.89 20.45
CA LEU A 33 12.50 7.25 20.94
C LEU A 33 13.71 7.71 21.76
N GLU A 34 14.61 8.44 21.12
CA GLU A 34 15.78 9.05 21.76
C GLU A 34 15.38 10.27 22.57
N GLN A 35 15.85 10.34 23.82
CA GLN A 35 15.72 11.51 24.69
C GLN A 35 17.10 11.90 25.19
N LYS A 36 17.54 13.11 24.81
CA LYS A 36 18.84 13.64 25.22
C LYS A 36 18.62 14.93 26.01
N PRO A 37 19.19 15.05 27.23
CA PRO A 37 19.17 16.31 27.98
C PRO A 37 19.70 17.46 27.11
N ASN A 38 18.98 18.59 27.09
CA ASN A 38 19.28 19.79 26.29
C ASN A 38 19.23 19.63 24.75
N TYR A 39 18.84 18.46 24.22
CA TYR A 39 18.70 18.20 22.78
C TYR A 39 17.27 17.84 22.36
N GLY A 40 16.42 17.45 23.31
CA GLY A 40 15.00 17.16 23.07
C GLY A 40 14.71 15.68 22.87
N ILE A 41 13.62 15.41 22.13
CA ILE A 41 13.10 14.08 21.86
C ILE A 41 13.10 13.87 20.35
N LYS A 42 13.57 12.73 19.88
CA LYS A 42 13.61 12.39 18.46
C LYS A 42 13.28 10.92 18.25
N VAL A 43 12.52 10.60 17.21
CA VAL A 43 12.38 9.23 16.72
C VAL A 43 13.56 8.92 15.80
N SER A 44 14.25 7.80 16.04
CA SER A 44 15.37 7.30 15.23
C SER A 44 15.14 5.85 14.81
N GLY A 45 15.75 5.45 13.69
CA GLY A 45 15.55 4.14 13.07
C GLY A 45 15.74 4.22 11.57
N ASN A 46 15.32 3.17 10.84
CA ASN A 46 15.30 3.21 9.39
C ASN A 46 14.24 4.23 8.90
N GLU A 47 14.59 5.07 7.94
CA GLU A 47 13.69 6.10 7.43
C GLU A 47 12.43 5.52 6.75
N MET A 48 12.52 4.34 6.12
CA MET A 48 11.34 3.66 5.58
C MET A 48 10.35 3.28 6.68
N ASP A 49 10.86 2.79 7.81
CA ASP A 49 10.03 2.40 8.97
C ASP A 49 9.41 3.64 9.65
N VAL A 50 10.15 4.76 9.71
CA VAL A 50 9.60 6.05 10.18
C VAL A 50 8.43 6.49 9.31
N ARG A 51 8.62 6.50 7.98
CA ARG A 51 7.55 6.90 7.04
C ARG A 51 6.38 5.95 7.09
N PHE A 52 6.64 4.66 7.28
CA PHE A 52 5.60 3.64 7.45
C PHE A 52 4.77 3.88 8.71
N CYS A 53 5.41 4.10 9.86
CA CYS A 53 4.76 4.43 11.12
C CYS A 53 3.89 5.70 11.01
N ILE A 54 4.41 6.76 10.39
CA ILE A 54 3.65 7.99 10.11
C ILE A 54 2.42 7.69 9.24
N SER A 55 2.61 6.89 8.18
CA SER A 55 1.49 6.55 7.28
C SER A 55 0.40 5.75 7.99
N GLU A 56 0.77 4.79 8.85
CA GLU A 56 -0.19 4.02 9.65
C GLU A 56 -0.97 4.90 10.62
N TYR A 57 -0.30 5.85 11.26
CA TYR A 57 -0.96 6.81 12.14
C TYR A 57 -2.03 7.60 11.38
N ILE A 58 -1.70 8.13 10.19
CA ILE A 58 -2.65 8.87 9.34
C ILE A 58 -3.81 7.96 8.90
N PHE A 59 -3.53 6.75 8.43
CA PHE A 59 -4.58 5.85 7.94
C PHE A 59 -5.52 5.36 9.05
N ASN A 60 -5.02 5.19 10.27
CA ASN A 60 -5.84 4.77 11.40
C ASN A 60 -6.72 5.92 11.95
N GLN A 61 -6.28 7.18 11.82
CA GLN A 61 -7.13 8.35 12.16
C GLN A 61 -8.31 8.54 11.19
N LYS A 62 -8.13 8.20 9.90
CA LYS A 62 -9.18 8.27 8.87
C LYS A 62 -10.40 7.37 9.11
N ALA A 63 -10.38 6.48 10.10
CA ALA A 63 -11.52 5.62 10.40
C ALA A 63 -12.76 6.39 10.90
N ASP A 64 -12.56 7.59 11.47
CA ASP A 64 -13.64 8.40 12.07
C ASP A 64 -13.98 9.70 11.29
N ILE A 65 -13.22 10.08 10.25
CA ILE A 65 -13.38 11.38 9.56
C ILE A 65 -13.62 11.19 8.06
N MET A 66 -14.73 11.76 7.55
CA MET A 66 -15.17 11.65 6.14
C MET A 66 -14.27 12.39 5.13
N ASP A 67 -13.23 13.11 5.55
CA ASP A 67 -12.33 13.85 4.67
C ASP A 67 -10.87 13.36 4.81
N PRO A 68 -10.38 12.52 3.88
CA PRO A 68 -8.99 12.05 3.86
C PRO A 68 -7.93 13.16 3.73
N SER A 69 -8.36 14.40 3.44
CA SER A 69 -7.47 15.54 3.27
C SER A 69 -7.23 16.36 4.54
N SER A 70 -8.04 16.22 5.60
CA SER A 70 -7.85 16.99 6.84
C SER A 70 -6.53 16.69 7.53
N ASP A 71 -6.17 15.41 7.60
CA ASP A 71 -5.00 14.95 8.37
C ASP A 71 -3.69 15.17 7.62
N LEU A 72 -3.75 15.24 6.28
CA LEU A 72 -2.59 15.56 5.45
C LEU A 72 -2.22 17.05 5.54
N VAL A 73 -3.18 17.92 5.90
CA VAL A 73 -2.92 19.37 6.06
C VAL A 73 -1.98 19.65 7.23
N GLU A 74 -1.88 18.75 8.21
CA GLU A 74 -0.87 18.81 9.28
C GLU A 74 0.56 18.50 8.79
N ILE A 75 0.68 17.93 7.59
CA ILE A 75 1.96 17.51 6.98
C ILE A 75 2.42 18.52 5.95
N LEU A 76 1.52 18.95 5.06
CA LEU A 76 1.77 19.91 3.99
C LEU A 76 0.57 20.84 3.82
N ALA A 77 0.81 22.05 3.30
CA ALA A 77 -0.29 22.95 2.99
C ALA A 77 -1.20 22.35 1.91
N LYS A 78 -2.50 22.68 1.95
CA LYS A 78 -3.51 22.13 1.02
C LYS A 78 -3.11 22.30 -0.46
N ASP A 79 -2.55 23.44 -0.81
CA ASP A 79 -2.13 23.75 -2.19
C ASP A 79 -0.89 22.96 -2.63
N GLU A 80 -0.11 22.43 -1.70
CA GLU A 80 0.99 21.49 -1.96
C GLU A 80 0.45 20.08 -2.20
N ILE A 81 -0.55 19.66 -1.42
CA ILE A 81 -1.24 18.37 -1.60
C ILE A 81 -1.95 18.34 -2.96
N ASP A 82 -2.63 19.43 -3.33
CA ASP A 82 -3.29 19.55 -4.62
C ASP A 82 -2.27 19.52 -5.77
N TRP A 83 -1.11 20.15 -5.61
CA TRP A 83 -0.01 20.06 -6.58
C TRP A 83 0.56 18.65 -6.73
N ILE A 84 0.73 17.92 -5.62
CA ILE A 84 1.13 16.51 -5.64
C ILE A 84 0.12 15.68 -6.42
N ARG A 85 -1.18 15.84 -6.12
CA ARG A 85 -2.27 15.14 -6.81
C ARG A 85 -2.24 15.41 -8.32
N ASP A 86 -2.14 16.68 -8.71
CA ASP A 86 -2.10 17.06 -10.13
C ASP A 86 -0.85 16.52 -10.83
N SER A 87 0.29 16.51 -10.14
CA SER A 87 1.55 15.97 -10.67
C SER A 87 1.45 14.48 -10.96
N ILE A 88 0.89 13.71 -10.02
CA ILE A 88 0.62 12.28 -10.19
C ILE A 88 -0.35 12.08 -11.36
N LEU A 89 -1.53 12.71 -11.33
CA LEU A 89 -2.59 12.47 -12.31
C LEU A 89 -2.21 12.89 -13.74
N SER A 90 -1.38 13.94 -13.89
CA SER A 90 -0.87 14.33 -15.21
C SER A 90 0.00 13.21 -15.79
N LYS A 91 0.94 12.69 -15.00
CA LYS A 91 1.89 11.67 -15.47
C LYS A 91 1.25 10.30 -15.66
N LEU A 92 0.34 9.89 -14.78
CA LEU A 92 -0.43 8.68 -15.00
C LEU A 92 -1.25 8.75 -16.30
N ARG A 93 -1.85 9.92 -16.63
CA ARG A 93 -2.58 10.11 -17.89
C ARG A 93 -1.68 10.04 -19.12
N GLU A 94 -0.50 10.67 -19.08
CA GLU A 94 0.49 10.59 -20.16
C GLU A 94 0.92 9.15 -20.45
N HIS A 95 1.07 8.34 -19.40
CA HIS A 95 1.45 6.93 -19.48
C HIS A 95 0.24 5.97 -19.60
N LYS A 96 -0.99 6.48 -19.77
CA LYS A 96 -2.25 5.71 -19.87
C LYS A 96 -2.49 4.73 -18.71
N ILE A 97 -2.02 5.07 -17.51
CA ILE A 97 -2.20 4.24 -16.32
C ILE A 97 -3.51 4.62 -15.63
N ILE A 98 -4.36 3.62 -15.40
CA ILE A 98 -5.57 3.74 -14.60
C ILE A 98 -5.28 3.29 -13.17
N ILE A 99 -5.70 4.10 -12.20
CA ILE A 99 -5.51 3.89 -10.76
C ILE A 99 -6.85 4.04 -10.04
N THR A 100 -7.03 3.32 -8.93
CA THR A 100 -8.20 3.50 -8.05
C THR A 100 -8.02 4.70 -7.12
N ASP A 101 -9.12 5.30 -6.66
CA ASP A 101 -9.06 6.43 -5.72
C ASP A 101 -8.31 6.09 -4.42
N VAL A 102 -8.48 4.86 -3.92
CA VAL A 102 -7.77 4.36 -2.73
C VAL A 102 -6.25 4.34 -2.98
N SER A 103 -5.82 3.76 -4.10
CA SER A 103 -4.40 3.72 -4.46
C SER A 103 -3.82 5.11 -4.72
N LEU A 104 -4.59 6.01 -5.33
CA LEU A 104 -4.19 7.40 -5.56
C LEU A 104 -3.96 8.14 -4.23
N ASN A 105 -4.91 8.02 -3.29
CA ASN A 105 -4.81 8.66 -1.98
C ASN A 105 -3.63 8.11 -1.17
N ASN A 106 -3.33 6.81 -1.27
CA ASN A 106 -2.14 6.24 -0.65
C ASN A 106 -0.86 6.82 -1.25
N LEU A 107 -0.78 6.92 -2.58
CA LEU A 107 0.37 7.50 -3.25
C LEU A 107 0.57 8.98 -2.87
N ILE A 108 -0.51 9.76 -2.81
CA ILE A 108 -0.47 11.16 -2.35
C ILE A 108 0.04 11.23 -0.90
N THR A 109 -0.45 10.35 -0.01
CA THR A 109 -0.04 10.31 1.40
C THR A 109 1.46 10.04 1.53
N HIS A 110 1.99 9.03 0.85
CA HIS A 110 3.41 8.69 0.93
C HIS A 110 4.31 9.75 0.29
N ILE A 111 3.89 10.40 -0.79
CA ILE A 111 4.63 11.50 -1.39
C ILE A 111 4.61 12.73 -0.48
N ALA A 112 3.49 13.05 0.14
CA ALA A 112 3.39 14.15 1.10
C ALA A 112 4.33 13.95 2.30
N ILE A 113 4.34 12.73 2.87
CA ILE A 113 5.31 12.35 3.91
C ILE A 113 6.74 12.51 3.39
N SER A 114 7.04 11.99 2.20
CA SER A 114 8.39 12.08 1.61
C SER A 114 8.85 13.53 1.47
N CYS A 115 8.01 14.42 0.96
CA CYS A 115 8.33 15.85 0.86
C CYS A 115 8.65 16.47 2.23
N LYS A 116 7.85 16.18 3.27
CA LYS A 116 8.10 16.66 4.63
C LYS A 116 9.45 16.15 5.15
N ARG A 117 9.71 14.84 5.03
CA ARG A 117 10.94 14.21 5.51
C ARG A 117 12.19 14.70 4.78
N ILE A 118 12.12 14.91 3.47
CA ILE A 118 13.20 15.52 2.67
C ILE A 118 13.52 16.94 3.16
N ARG A 119 12.50 17.76 3.49
CA ARG A 119 12.72 19.11 4.07
C ARG A 119 13.42 19.04 5.44
N GLU A 120 13.10 18.02 6.22
CA GLU A 120 13.73 17.71 7.51
C GLU A 120 15.15 17.09 7.35
N ARG A 121 15.59 16.85 6.10
CA ARG A 121 16.85 16.20 5.72
C ARG A 121 16.94 14.73 6.12
N GLU A 122 15.80 14.09 6.35
CA GLU A 122 15.68 12.66 6.68
C GLU A 122 15.39 11.88 5.38
N ASN A 123 16.48 11.42 4.75
CA ASN A 123 16.42 10.80 3.42
C ASN A 123 16.44 9.28 3.52
N ILE A 124 15.77 8.63 2.57
CA ILE A 124 15.82 7.17 2.44
C ILE A 124 17.19 6.71 1.93
N GLU A 125 17.63 5.59 2.50
CA GLU A 125 18.76 4.81 2.03
C GLU A 125 18.28 3.45 1.55
N ILE A 126 18.54 3.14 0.27
CA ILE A 126 18.25 1.83 -0.34
C ILE A 126 19.58 1.20 -0.74
N TYR A 127 19.74 -0.09 -0.46
CA TYR A 127 20.94 -0.84 -0.82
C TYR A 127 21.13 -0.93 -2.34
N HIS A 128 22.38 -0.88 -2.79
CA HIS A 128 22.75 -0.72 -4.19
C HIS A 128 22.16 -1.78 -5.15
N GLU A 129 22.13 -3.06 -4.76
CA GLU A 129 21.59 -4.12 -5.62
C GLU A 129 20.06 -4.03 -5.77
N GLU A 130 19.36 -3.64 -4.72
CA GLU A 130 17.92 -3.38 -4.79
C GLU A 130 17.61 -2.13 -5.61
N LEU A 131 18.42 -1.08 -5.45
CA LEU A 131 18.27 0.16 -6.20
C LEU A 131 18.38 -0.06 -7.71
N LYS A 132 19.31 -0.91 -8.17
CA LYS A 132 19.41 -1.32 -9.58
C LYS A 132 18.14 -2.00 -10.11
N GLN A 133 17.55 -2.89 -9.30
CA GLN A 133 16.33 -3.59 -9.68
C GLN A 133 15.13 -2.64 -9.78
N ILE A 134 15.09 -1.59 -8.96
CA ILE A 134 14.02 -0.59 -9.01
C ILE A 134 14.23 0.37 -10.18
N THR A 135 15.44 0.89 -10.35
CA THR A 135 15.77 1.90 -11.38
C THR A 135 15.64 1.39 -12.81
N SER A 136 15.71 0.08 -13.02
CA SER A 136 15.51 -0.55 -14.34
C SER A 136 14.04 -0.72 -14.74
N LYS A 137 13.09 -0.47 -13.82
CA LYS A 137 11.65 -0.63 -14.08
C LYS A 137 11.04 0.62 -14.69
N LYS A 138 9.97 0.43 -15.48
CA LYS A 138 9.21 1.54 -16.09
C LYS A 138 8.64 2.49 -15.04
N GLU A 139 8.23 1.96 -13.89
CA GLU A 139 7.68 2.74 -12.77
C GLU A 139 8.69 3.75 -12.21
N TYR A 140 10.00 3.47 -12.27
CA TYR A 140 11.02 4.43 -11.85
C TYR A 140 11.04 5.66 -12.74
N GLN A 141 10.91 5.48 -14.05
CA GLN A 141 10.87 6.61 -14.98
C GLN A 141 9.66 7.51 -14.73
N ILE A 142 8.50 6.91 -14.47
CA ILE A 142 7.27 7.66 -14.13
C ILE A 142 7.41 8.37 -12.79
N ALA A 143 7.97 7.69 -11.78
CA ALA A 143 8.24 8.28 -10.47
C ALA A 143 9.20 9.47 -10.57
N LYS A 144 10.22 9.38 -11.45
CA LYS A 144 11.15 10.48 -11.73
C LYS A 144 10.42 11.69 -12.32
N GLU A 145 9.57 11.49 -13.32
CA GLU A 145 8.79 12.58 -13.94
C GLU A 145 7.79 13.23 -12.96
N ILE A 146 7.22 12.44 -12.04
CA ILE A 146 6.37 12.94 -10.96
C ILE A 146 7.22 13.77 -9.98
N ALA A 147 8.37 13.26 -9.56
CA ALA A 147 9.28 13.96 -8.65
C ALA A 147 9.74 15.30 -9.23
N GLU A 148 10.24 15.32 -10.46
CA GLU A 148 10.67 16.53 -11.17
C GLU A 148 9.59 17.62 -11.21
N ARG A 149 8.32 17.22 -11.36
CA ARG A 149 7.19 18.16 -11.32
C ARG A 149 6.89 18.66 -9.91
N ILE A 150 7.01 17.80 -8.90
CA ILE A 150 6.81 18.19 -7.50
C ILE A 150 7.88 19.21 -7.07
N GLU A 151 9.14 18.99 -7.43
CA GLU A 151 10.27 19.88 -7.11
C GLU A 151 10.05 21.33 -7.57
N GLN A 152 9.31 21.53 -8.67
CA GLN A 152 9.02 22.86 -9.21
C GLN A 152 8.27 23.79 -8.25
N LYS A 153 7.50 23.22 -7.31
CA LYS A 153 6.68 24.01 -6.37
C LYS A 153 7.05 23.78 -4.90
N LEU A 154 7.42 22.55 -4.52
CA LEU A 154 7.54 22.19 -3.10
C LEU A 154 8.94 22.44 -2.50
N ASN A 155 9.88 23.08 -3.20
CA ASN A 155 11.22 23.38 -2.69
C ASN A 155 11.89 22.18 -1.99
N VAL A 156 11.81 21.02 -2.64
CA VAL A 156 12.40 19.74 -2.24
C VAL A 156 13.31 19.26 -3.36
N SER A 157 14.25 18.37 -3.06
CA SER A 157 15.05 17.69 -4.07
C SER A 157 15.06 16.18 -3.79
N PHE A 158 14.59 15.41 -4.75
CA PHE A 158 14.50 13.96 -4.67
C PHE A 158 15.81 13.33 -5.14
N SER A 159 16.50 12.66 -4.22
CA SER A 159 17.64 11.81 -4.56
C SER A 159 17.19 10.58 -5.36
N VAL A 160 18.15 9.85 -5.94
CA VAL A 160 17.87 8.57 -6.62
C VAL A 160 17.15 7.57 -5.71
N ASN A 161 17.49 7.54 -4.42
CA ASN A 161 16.81 6.68 -3.44
C ASN A 161 15.38 7.13 -3.17
N GLU A 162 15.14 8.44 -3.10
CA GLU A 162 13.78 8.99 -2.93
C GLU A 162 12.90 8.70 -4.15
N ILE A 163 13.44 8.85 -5.36
CA ILE A 163 12.72 8.48 -6.59
C ILE A 163 12.43 6.97 -6.61
N ALA A 164 13.38 6.14 -6.19
CA ALA A 164 13.19 4.71 -6.08
C ALA A 164 12.12 4.34 -5.05
N TYR A 165 12.04 5.05 -3.92
CA TYR A 165 10.95 4.91 -2.95
C TYR A 165 9.59 5.26 -3.57
N LEU A 166 9.50 6.37 -4.30
CA LEU A 166 8.28 6.73 -5.05
C LEU A 166 7.90 5.63 -6.07
N ALA A 167 8.90 5.07 -6.75
CA ALA A 167 8.70 3.99 -7.71
C ALA A 167 8.19 2.70 -7.06
N ILE A 168 8.60 2.39 -5.82
CA ILE A 168 8.06 1.28 -5.04
C ILE A 168 6.56 1.49 -4.80
N HIS A 169 6.16 2.69 -4.37
CA HIS A 169 4.74 3.02 -4.16
C HIS A 169 3.91 2.94 -5.44
N LEU A 170 4.49 3.37 -6.56
CA LEU A 170 3.85 3.25 -7.86
C LEU A 170 3.72 1.80 -8.33
N GLN A 171 4.72 0.94 -8.08
CA GLN A 171 4.63 -0.50 -8.36
C GLN A 171 3.58 -1.21 -7.52
N GLY A 172 3.34 -0.73 -6.29
CA GLY A 172 2.28 -1.21 -5.41
C GLY A 172 0.87 -0.81 -5.87
N THR A 173 0.74 0.02 -6.91
CA THR A 173 -0.56 0.44 -7.44
C THR A 173 -1.12 -0.61 -8.40
N LYS A 174 -2.37 -1.03 -8.16
CA LYS A 174 -3.11 -1.90 -9.09
C LYS A 174 -3.44 -1.11 -10.37
N LYS A 175 -2.79 -1.48 -11.48
CA LYS A 175 -3.11 -0.93 -12.81
C LYS A 175 -4.39 -1.59 -13.32
N MET A 176 -5.40 -0.80 -13.66
CA MET A 176 -6.55 -1.28 -14.44
C MET A 176 -6.15 -1.23 -15.93
N HIS A 177 -6.03 -2.39 -16.56
CA HIS A 177 -5.60 -2.50 -17.95
C HIS A 177 -6.78 -2.52 -18.92
N SER A 178 -6.57 -1.96 -20.11
CA SER A 178 -7.52 -2.06 -21.22
C SER A 178 -7.47 -3.45 -21.87
N SER A 179 -8.55 -3.85 -22.54
CA SER A 179 -8.69 -5.19 -23.15
C SER A 179 -7.61 -5.52 -24.19
N SER A 180 -7.04 -4.53 -24.87
CA SER A 180 -5.95 -4.72 -25.84
C SER A 180 -4.57 -4.97 -25.21
N GLU A 181 -4.36 -4.59 -23.95
CA GLU A 181 -3.11 -4.85 -23.22
C GLU A 181 -3.08 -6.25 -22.59
N MET A 182 -4.23 -6.94 -22.53
CA MET A 182 -4.35 -8.26 -21.89
C MET A 182 -3.54 -9.35 -22.61
N GLU A 183 -3.34 -9.26 -23.93
CA GLU A 183 -2.55 -10.22 -24.71
C GLU A 183 -1.03 -10.02 -24.54
N GLU A 184 -0.54 -8.77 -24.45
CA GLU A 184 0.87 -8.48 -24.15
C GLU A 184 1.24 -8.75 -22.67
N ILE A 185 0.28 -8.70 -21.75
CA ILE A 185 0.54 -8.99 -20.33
C ILE A 185 0.72 -10.49 -20.08
N GLN A 186 0.09 -11.35 -20.89
CA GLN A 186 0.23 -12.80 -20.74
C GLN A 186 1.66 -13.28 -21.00
N THR A 187 2.46 -12.52 -21.76
CA THR A 187 3.88 -12.75 -22.01
C THR A 187 4.81 -12.05 -21.00
N VAL A 188 4.30 -11.13 -20.18
CA VAL A 188 5.08 -10.30 -19.23
C VAL A 188 4.81 -10.64 -17.75
N LEU A 189 3.76 -11.40 -17.46
CA LEU A 189 3.54 -11.96 -16.12
C LEU A 189 4.74 -12.84 -15.74
N GLU A 190 5.42 -12.48 -14.64
CA GLU A 190 6.51 -13.30 -14.12
C GLU A 190 6.01 -14.72 -13.85
N ASP A 191 6.74 -15.72 -14.33
CA ASP A 191 6.37 -17.14 -14.26
C ASP A 191 5.99 -17.58 -12.83
N ASN A 192 6.62 -16.97 -11.82
CA ASN A 192 6.37 -17.22 -10.41
C ASN A 192 4.95 -16.83 -9.95
N ILE A 193 4.40 -15.68 -10.40
CA ILE A 193 3.08 -15.20 -9.99
C ILE A 193 1.97 -16.01 -10.65
N GLN A 194 2.16 -16.35 -11.92
CA GLN A 194 1.18 -17.19 -12.62
C GLN A 194 1.17 -18.61 -12.02
N TYR A 195 2.35 -19.15 -11.68
CA TYR A 195 2.48 -20.42 -10.96
C TYR A 195 1.78 -20.38 -9.60
N LEU A 196 2.05 -19.35 -8.79
CA LEU A 196 1.40 -19.14 -7.50
C LEU A 196 -0.13 -19.09 -7.63
N THR A 197 -0.62 -18.32 -8.60
CA THR A 197 -2.07 -18.18 -8.87
C THR A 197 -2.69 -19.53 -9.21
N LYS A 198 -2.07 -20.29 -10.13
CA LYS A 198 -2.55 -21.62 -10.51
C LYS A 198 -2.52 -22.61 -9.33
N ASN A 199 -1.52 -22.53 -8.47
CA ASN A 199 -1.44 -23.35 -7.26
C ASN A 199 -2.58 -23.04 -6.28
N ILE A 200 -2.88 -21.76 -6.06
CA ILE A 200 -4.03 -21.34 -5.26
C ILE A 200 -5.31 -21.96 -5.85
N LEU A 201 -5.59 -21.75 -7.13
CA LEU A 201 -6.81 -22.25 -7.77
C LEU A 201 -6.92 -23.77 -7.76
N LYS A 202 -5.78 -24.48 -7.94
CA LYS A 202 -5.73 -25.94 -7.84
C LYS A 202 -6.12 -26.43 -6.45
N GLN A 203 -5.63 -25.79 -5.38
CA GLN A 203 -6.01 -26.13 -4.00
C GLN A 203 -7.50 -25.87 -3.75
N VAL A 204 -8.02 -24.73 -4.25
CA VAL A 204 -9.46 -24.42 -4.17
C VAL A 204 -10.31 -25.48 -4.86
N ASP A 205 -9.93 -25.90 -6.06
CA ASP A 205 -10.66 -26.92 -6.82
C ASP A 205 -10.61 -28.30 -6.16
N ASN A 206 -9.47 -28.67 -5.58
CA ASN A 206 -9.34 -29.94 -4.85
C ASN A 206 -10.27 -30.01 -3.63
N ILE A 207 -10.49 -28.89 -2.93
CA ILE A 207 -11.27 -28.86 -1.69
C ILE A 207 -12.76 -28.64 -1.99
N TYR A 208 -13.10 -27.72 -2.90
CA TYR A 208 -14.47 -27.26 -3.12
C TYR A 208 -15.08 -27.67 -4.47
N SER A 209 -14.32 -28.29 -5.39
CA SER A 209 -14.80 -28.72 -6.71
C SER A 209 -15.49 -27.60 -7.51
N LEU A 210 -14.85 -26.43 -7.57
CA LEU A 210 -15.40 -25.22 -8.20
C LEU A 210 -14.99 -25.03 -9.68
N ASP A 211 -14.01 -25.81 -10.14
CA ASP A 211 -13.39 -25.79 -11.48
C ASP A 211 -12.74 -24.45 -11.85
N LEU A 212 -12.37 -23.63 -10.86
CA LEU A 212 -11.84 -22.28 -11.03
C LEU A 212 -10.50 -22.24 -11.76
N LEU A 213 -9.73 -23.34 -11.77
CA LEU A 213 -8.47 -23.44 -12.51
C LEU A 213 -8.63 -23.25 -14.03
N GLN A 214 -9.84 -23.45 -14.57
CA GLN A 214 -10.13 -23.22 -15.99
C GLN A 214 -10.59 -21.80 -16.29
N ASP A 215 -10.84 -20.98 -15.27
CA ASP A 215 -11.27 -19.59 -15.44
C ASP A 215 -10.05 -18.70 -15.75
N LYS A 216 -9.80 -18.49 -17.05
CA LYS A 216 -8.70 -17.64 -17.54
C LYS A 216 -8.80 -16.19 -17.06
N GLU A 217 -10.03 -15.68 -16.89
CA GLU A 217 -10.27 -14.32 -16.43
C GLU A 217 -9.89 -14.19 -14.95
N LEU A 218 -10.26 -15.17 -14.12
CA LEU A 218 -9.82 -15.25 -12.72
C LEU A 218 -8.31 -15.36 -12.60
N ILE A 219 -7.68 -16.25 -13.37
CA ILE A 219 -6.21 -16.41 -13.34
C ILE A 219 -5.54 -15.06 -13.63
N LEU A 220 -5.94 -14.39 -14.71
CA LEU A 220 -5.36 -13.11 -15.09
C LEU A 220 -5.63 -12.05 -14.00
N ALA A 221 -6.87 -11.89 -13.57
CA ALA A 221 -7.26 -10.86 -12.61
C ALA A 221 -6.58 -11.06 -11.24
N LEU A 222 -6.48 -12.31 -10.78
CA LEU A 222 -5.83 -12.64 -9.52
C LEU A 222 -4.30 -12.49 -9.63
N SER A 223 -3.67 -12.92 -10.72
CA SER A 223 -2.24 -12.68 -10.96
C SER A 223 -1.90 -11.18 -10.97
N LEU A 224 -2.71 -10.36 -11.64
CA LEU A 224 -2.52 -8.90 -11.68
C LEU A 224 -2.74 -8.22 -10.33
N HIS A 225 -3.50 -8.84 -9.42
CA HIS A 225 -3.66 -8.34 -8.06
C HIS A 225 -2.56 -8.82 -7.12
N LEU A 226 -2.16 -10.09 -7.21
CA LEU A 226 -1.13 -10.69 -6.35
C LEU A 226 0.23 -10.03 -6.55
N LYS A 227 0.62 -9.70 -7.79
CA LYS A 227 1.92 -9.06 -8.05
C LYS A 227 2.13 -7.77 -7.24
N PRO A 228 1.24 -6.75 -7.31
CA PRO A 228 1.40 -5.56 -6.50
C PRO A 228 1.14 -5.83 -5.00
N ALA A 229 0.27 -6.78 -4.62
CA ALA A 229 0.08 -7.15 -3.20
C ALA A 229 1.36 -7.72 -2.55
N ILE A 230 2.07 -8.60 -3.26
CA ILE A 230 3.35 -9.17 -2.81
C ILE A 230 4.42 -8.08 -2.71
N ASN A 231 4.49 -7.17 -3.69
CA ASN A 231 5.40 -6.03 -3.63
C ASN A 231 5.09 -5.14 -2.41
N ARG A 232 3.81 -4.86 -2.14
CA ARG A 232 3.39 -4.11 -0.96
C ARG A 232 3.86 -4.77 0.32
N HIS A 233 3.68 -6.09 0.45
CA HIS A 233 4.19 -6.81 1.62
C HIS A 233 5.71 -6.71 1.75
N LYS A 234 6.45 -6.93 0.65
CA LYS A 234 7.92 -6.85 0.63
C LYS A 234 8.43 -5.51 1.17
N TYR A 235 7.78 -4.41 0.78
CA TYR A 235 8.18 -3.05 1.15
C TYR A 235 7.43 -2.49 2.35
N GLN A 236 6.73 -3.35 3.10
CA GLN A 236 5.88 -2.94 4.23
C GLN A 236 5.02 -1.73 3.82
N MET A 237 4.18 -1.89 2.81
CA MET A 237 3.26 -0.85 2.37
C MET A 237 1.87 -1.14 2.90
N ASN A 238 1.19 -0.09 3.38
CA ASN A 238 -0.18 -0.22 3.87
C ASN A 238 -1.17 -0.04 2.73
N LEU A 239 -2.07 -1.00 2.56
CA LEU A 239 -3.26 -0.85 1.73
C LEU A 239 -4.50 -1.16 2.56
N ARG A 240 -5.26 -0.13 2.90
CA ARG A 240 -6.55 -0.30 3.58
C ARG A 240 -7.64 -0.68 2.59
N ASN A 241 -8.50 -1.61 3.01
CA ASN A 241 -9.69 -2.00 2.26
C ASN A 241 -10.92 -1.41 2.95
N PRO A 242 -11.45 -0.27 2.47
CA PRO A 242 -12.61 0.36 3.09
C PRO A 242 -13.88 -0.51 3.03
N LEU A 243 -13.91 -1.55 2.19
CA LEU A 243 -15.04 -2.46 2.03
C LEU A 243 -14.86 -3.77 2.79
N LEU A 244 -13.78 -3.93 3.56
CA LEU A 244 -13.41 -5.19 4.22
C LEU A 244 -14.53 -5.81 5.05
N ASN A 245 -15.15 -5.05 5.94
CA ASN A 245 -16.28 -5.52 6.75
C ASN A 245 -17.49 -5.89 5.88
N GLN A 246 -17.74 -5.14 4.81
CA GLN A 246 -18.82 -5.45 3.88
C GLN A 246 -18.55 -6.74 3.12
N ILE A 247 -17.30 -6.97 2.70
CA ILE A 247 -16.87 -8.19 2.01
C ILE A 247 -17.04 -9.40 2.92
N LYS A 248 -16.58 -9.32 4.18
CA LYS A 248 -16.74 -10.37 5.19
C LYS A 248 -18.21 -10.76 5.39
N ASN A 249 -19.09 -9.76 5.49
CA ASN A 249 -20.51 -9.99 5.74
C ASN A 249 -21.27 -10.50 4.51
N LYS A 250 -20.95 -9.97 3.32
CA LYS A 250 -21.70 -10.25 2.09
C LYS A 250 -21.20 -11.48 1.34
N TYR A 251 -19.90 -11.74 1.41
CA TYR A 251 -19.22 -12.81 0.67
C TYR A 251 -18.37 -13.71 1.61
N PRO A 252 -18.96 -14.27 2.68
CA PRO A 252 -18.21 -15.02 3.69
C PRO A 252 -17.49 -16.24 3.11
N PHE A 253 -18.10 -16.93 2.13
CA PHE A 253 -17.49 -18.09 1.47
C PHE A 253 -16.25 -17.69 0.63
N SER A 254 -16.36 -16.63 -0.17
CA SER A 254 -15.23 -16.12 -0.96
C SER A 254 -14.11 -15.59 -0.07
N TYR A 255 -14.47 -15.00 1.08
CA TYR A 255 -13.52 -14.58 2.10
C TYR A 255 -12.83 -15.77 2.79
N GLU A 256 -13.57 -16.83 3.12
CA GLU A 256 -13.02 -18.07 3.67
C GLU A 256 -11.99 -18.70 2.72
N ILE A 257 -12.31 -18.82 1.42
CA ILE A 257 -11.38 -19.34 0.41
C ILE A 257 -10.09 -18.50 0.38
N ALA A 258 -10.22 -17.18 0.35
CA ALA A 258 -9.08 -16.27 0.33
C ALA A 258 -8.21 -16.40 1.60
N LEU A 259 -8.84 -16.46 2.77
CA LEU A 259 -8.17 -16.55 4.07
C LEU A 259 -7.50 -17.91 4.27
N THR A 260 -8.19 -19.00 3.97
CA THR A 260 -7.73 -20.36 4.30
C THR A 260 -6.79 -20.91 3.25
N ILE A 261 -7.13 -20.80 1.96
CA ILE A 261 -6.35 -21.38 0.87
C ILE A 261 -5.40 -20.35 0.28
N GLY A 262 -5.90 -19.15 -0.05
CA GLY A 262 -5.09 -18.09 -0.63
C GLY A 262 -3.90 -17.73 0.27
N ALA A 263 -4.17 -17.34 1.51
CA ALA A 263 -3.12 -16.96 2.46
C ALA A 263 -2.17 -18.11 2.78
N GLN A 264 -2.66 -19.35 2.92
CA GLN A 264 -1.82 -20.51 3.20
C GLN A 264 -0.84 -20.77 2.06
N VAL A 265 -1.31 -20.84 0.80
CA VAL A 265 -0.45 -21.10 -0.35
C VAL A 265 0.59 -19.98 -0.54
N ILE A 266 0.20 -18.73 -0.30
CA ILE A 266 1.15 -17.60 -0.34
C ILE A 266 2.23 -17.76 0.74
N LYS A 267 1.83 -18.11 1.97
CA LYS A 267 2.76 -18.34 3.08
C LYS A 267 3.72 -19.51 2.82
N GLU A 268 3.22 -20.62 2.31
CA GLU A 268 4.03 -21.80 2.01
C GLU A 268 4.99 -21.57 0.84
N THR A 269 4.55 -20.84 -0.19
CA THR A 269 5.34 -20.62 -1.40
C THR A 269 6.36 -19.50 -1.23
N LEU A 270 6.01 -18.43 -0.52
CA LEU A 270 6.81 -17.19 -0.46
C LEU A 270 7.29 -16.84 0.96
N GLY A 271 6.83 -17.53 2.01
CA GLY A 271 7.10 -17.15 3.40
C GLY A 271 6.36 -15.89 3.85
N ILE A 272 5.41 -15.40 3.06
CA ILE A 272 4.72 -14.13 3.25
C ILE A 272 3.42 -14.35 4.03
N THR A 273 3.18 -13.53 5.05
CA THR A 273 1.87 -13.44 5.71
C THR A 273 1.15 -12.21 5.19
N ILE A 274 0.14 -12.43 4.35
CA ILE A 274 -0.71 -11.34 3.84
C ILE A 274 -1.66 -10.83 4.92
N ASP A 275 -1.93 -9.54 4.92
CA ASP A 275 -2.85 -8.93 5.86
C ASP A 275 -4.32 -9.10 5.41
N GLU A 276 -5.21 -8.82 6.34
CA GLU A 276 -6.66 -8.96 6.16
C GLU A 276 -7.21 -8.09 5.00
N ASN A 277 -6.66 -6.91 4.74
CA ASN A 277 -7.15 -6.04 3.68
C ASN A 277 -6.91 -6.66 2.31
N GLU A 278 -5.74 -7.27 2.11
CA GLU A 278 -5.41 -8.03 0.90
C GLU A 278 -6.29 -9.27 0.76
N ILE A 279 -6.53 -10.00 1.86
CA ILE A 279 -7.47 -11.13 1.86
C ILE A 279 -8.87 -10.68 1.39
N GLY A 280 -9.33 -9.51 1.85
CA GLY A 280 -10.58 -8.92 1.39
C GLY A 280 -10.60 -8.65 -0.12
N TYR A 281 -9.52 -8.12 -0.70
CA TYR A 281 -9.44 -7.90 -2.15
C TYR A 281 -9.34 -9.21 -2.95
N ILE A 282 -8.59 -10.20 -2.47
CA ILE A 282 -8.52 -11.54 -3.06
C ILE A 282 -9.92 -12.19 -3.05
N ALA A 283 -10.68 -12.02 -1.96
CA ALA A 283 -12.04 -12.53 -1.86
C ALA A 283 -12.97 -11.99 -2.95
N LEU A 284 -12.83 -10.72 -3.34
CA LEU A 284 -13.60 -10.14 -4.44
C LEU A 284 -13.30 -10.79 -5.80
N HIS A 285 -12.05 -11.21 -6.02
CA HIS A 285 -11.69 -11.94 -7.24
C HIS A 285 -12.35 -13.32 -7.28
N PHE A 286 -12.37 -14.03 -6.14
CA PHE A 286 -13.12 -15.30 -6.03
C PHE A 286 -14.62 -15.10 -6.22
N GLU A 287 -15.20 -14.08 -5.58
CA GLU A 287 -16.63 -13.80 -5.70
C GLU A 287 -17.03 -13.54 -7.15
N ALA A 288 -16.28 -12.70 -7.88
CA ALA A 288 -16.56 -12.41 -9.28
C ALA A 288 -16.52 -13.68 -10.15
N ALA A 289 -15.59 -14.60 -9.89
CA ALA A 289 -15.52 -15.87 -10.60
C ALA A 289 -16.67 -16.82 -10.25
N LEU A 290 -17.08 -16.85 -8.99
CA LEU A 290 -18.23 -17.65 -8.54
C LEU A 290 -19.54 -17.12 -9.12
N GLU A 291 -19.71 -15.80 -9.20
CA GLU A 291 -20.85 -15.16 -9.86
C GLU A 291 -20.90 -15.53 -11.36
N ARG A 292 -19.78 -15.45 -12.09
CA ARG A 292 -19.70 -15.87 -13.51
C ARG A 292 -20.11 -17.32 -13.73
N LYS A 293 -19.81 -18.20 -12.78
CA LYS A 293 -20.18 -19.63 -12.83
C LYS A 293 -21.57 -19.96 -12.29
N GLY A 294 -22.32 -18.96 -11.81
CA GLY A 294 -23.60 -19.18 -11.14
C GLY A 294 -23.50 -19.89 -9.79
N LYS A 295 -22.29 -20.03 -9.22
CA LYS A 295 -22.00 -20.70 -7.95
C LYS A 295 -21.95 -19.72 -6.76
N SER A 296 -22.32 -18.44 -6.94
CA SER A 296 -22.40 -17.45 -5.85
C SER A 296 -23.57 -17.75 -4.90
N ALA A 297 -23.34 -17.53 -3.59
CA ALA A 297 -24.32 -17.78 -2.53
C ALA A 297 -25.64 -16.98 -2.69
N LYS A 298 -25.64 -15.90 -3.48
CA LYS A 298 -26.87 -15.16 -3.83
C LYS A 298 -27.90 -16.00 -4.59
N ASN A 299 -27.47 -16.95 -5.42
CA ASN A 299 -28.38 -17.73 -6.26
C ASN A 299 -29.06 -18.90 -5.52
N LYS A 300 -28.75 -19.12 -4.23
CA LYS A 300 -29.36 -20.18 -3.41
C LYS A 300 -30.57 -19.73 -2.58
N LYS A 301 -30.98 -18.44 -2.64
CA LYS A 301 -32.13 -17.93 -1.88
C LYS A 301 -33.43 -17.79 -2.68
N ASP A 302 -33.42 -18.06 -3.98
CA ASP A 302 -34.59 -17.95 -4.87
C ASP A 302 -35.04 -19.30 -5.46
N VAL A 303 -34.80 -20.42 -4.78
CA VAL A 303 -35.36 -21.74 -5.13
C VAL A 303 -36.06 -22.36 -3.94
#